data_AF-A0A957BHN6-F1
#
_entry.id   AF-A0A957BHN6-F1
#
_cell.length_a   1.000
_cell.length_b   1.000
_cell.length_c   1.000
_cell.angle_alpha   90.00
_cell.angle_beta   90.00
_cell.angle_gamma   90.00
#
_symmetry.space_group_name_H-M   'P 1'
#
loop_
_entity.id
_entity.type
_entity.pdbx_description
1 polymer ?
#
loop_
_entity_poly.entity_id
_entity_poly.type
_entity_poly.pdbx_seq_one_letter_code
_entity_poly.pdbx_strand_id
1 'polypeptide(L)'
;LWGIIFQGGHGVHLSVDSVGALQKIVDTQELEVDQWRGYKTLLDKDGLAMQMPEASVPPYQPPSEQDFMVCVESFMYGTLLLAKDIKRGNLWTVKSDNAVEQGFLLKMIEWHARARDGSDTWHRGEAIHTWTDADTWQQLHGCFGRFDAEDSWQALFASLGLFQRLAKDVADWLGYPFPQAMIDEIDEYLHGVYSK
;
A
#
# COMPACT_ATOMS: atom_id res chain seq x y z
N LEU A 1 11.89 -1.30 -19.44
CA LEU A 1 11.69 -2.58 -18.73
C LEU A 1 11.10 -3.59 -19.70
N TRP A 2 11.70 -4.77 -19.81
CA TRP A 2 11.23 -5.88 -20.65
C TRP A 2 10.87 -7.07 -19.75
N GLY A 3 9.67 -7.62 -19.92
CA GLY A 3 9.28 -8.89 -19.30
C GLY A 3 9.49 -10.04 -20.29
N ILE A 4 10.26 -11.05 -19.90
CA ILE A 4 10.53 -12.25 -20.71
C ILE A 4 10.02 -13.46 -19.95
N ILE A 5 9.20 -14.28 -20.60
CA ILE A 5 8.78 -15.58 -20.07
C ILE A 5 9.51 -16.68 -20.84
N PHE A 6 10.36 -17.41 -20.14
CA PHE A 6 11.08 -18.56 -20.70
C PHE A 6 10.19 -19.82 -20.70
N GLN A 7 10.61 -20.82 -21.48
CA GLN A 7 10.03 -22.15 -21.43
C GLN A 7 10.03 -22.68 -19.99
N GLY A 8 8.91 -23.24 -19.55
CA GLY A 8 8.70 -23.64 -18.15
C GLY A 8 8.02 -22.57 -17.29
N GLY A 9 7.74 -21.37 -17.84
CA GLY A 9 6.99 -20.32 -17.14
C GLY A 9 7.85 -19.41 -16.25
N HIS A 10 9.18 -19.50 -16.36
CA HIS A 10 10.09 -18.63 -15.61
C HIS A 10 10.07 -17.22 -16.20
N GLY A 11 9.59 -16.25 -15.42
CA GLY A 11 9.62 -14.84 -15.78
C GLY A 11 10.91 -14.16 -15.34
N VAL A 12 11.46 -13.32 -16.22
CA VAL A 12 12.59 -12.43 -15.93
C VAL A 12 12.23 -11.02 -16.37
N HIS A 13 12.47 -10.05 -15.50
CA HIS A 13 12.40 -8.64 -15.83
C HIS A 13 13.81 -8.13 -16.12
N LEU A 14 14.01 -7.50 -17.29
CA LEU A 14 15.29 -6.90 -17.69
C LEU A 14 15.11 -5.41 -17.93
N SER A 15 15.98 -4.59 -17.34
CA SER A 15 16.19 -3.21 -17.75
C SER A 15 17.51 -3.10 -18.52
N VAL A 16 17.59 -2.13 -19.42
CA VAL A 16 18.83 -1.75 -20.10
C VAL A 16 18.96 -0.25 -19.89
N ASP A 17 19.94 0.12 -19.09
CA ASP A 17 20.19 1.48 -18.69
C ASP A 17 21.55 1.94 -19.20
N SER A 18 21.72 3.26 -19.32
CA SER A 18 23.00 3.82 -19.74
C SER A 18 24.06 3.63 -18.64
N VAL A 19 25.33 3.52 -19.04
CA VAL A 19 26.45 3.55 -18.07
C VAL A 19 26.40 4.81 -17.20
N GLY A 20 25.88 5.93 -17.73
CA GLY A 20 25.69 7.16 -16.96
C GLY A 20 24.68 7.04 -15.80
N ALA A 21 23.70 6.13 -15.88
CA ALA A 21 22.79 5.87 -14.77
C ALA A 21 23.51 5.15 -13.62
N LEU A 22 24.35 4.17 -13.95
CA LEU A 22 25.21 3.50 -12.97
C LEU A 22 26.24 4.48 -12.37
N GLN A 23 26.85 5.32 -13.22
CA GLN A 23 27.79 6.35 -12.77
C GLN A 23 27.13 7.30 -11.78
N LYS A 24 25.87 7.70 -12.01
CA LYS A 24 25.14 8.55 -11.08
C LYS A 24 25.00 7.89 -9.70
N ILE A 25 24.66 6.60 -9.63
CA ILE A 25 24.56 5.87 -8.35
C ILE A 25 25.92 5.83 -7.65
N VAL A 26 27.00 5.60 -8.39
CA VAL A 26 28.36 5.61 -7.84
C VAL A 26 28.75 7.00 -7.34
N ASP A 27 28.40 8.05 -8.07
CA ASP A 27 28.75 9.43 -7.69
C ASP A 27 27.96 9.91 -6.47
N THR A 28 26.66 9.58 -6.40
CA THR A 28 25.78 10.00 -5.29
C THR A 28 25.81 9.05 -4.10
N GLN A 29 26.24 7.80 -4.31
CA GLN A 29 26.10 6.70 -3.35
C GLN A 29 24.63 6.43 -2.97
N GLU A 30 23.69 6.76 -3.85
CA GLU A 30 22.25 6.55 -3.65
C GLU A 30 21.73 5.46 -4.58
N LEU A 31 21.33 4.33 -4.00
CA LEU A 31 20.69 3.23 -4.71
C LEU A 31 19.27 3.58 -5.15
N GLU A 32 18.83 3.03 -6.26
CA GLU A 32 17.42 3.00 -6.65
C GLU A 32 16.66 1.93 -5.85
N VAL A 33 15.34 2.08 -5.80
CA VAL A 33 14.43 1.26 -4.97
C VAL A 33 14.65 -0.24 -5.17
N ASP A 34 14.85 -0.68 -6.41
CA ASP A 34 15.03 -2.09 -6.76
C ASP A 34 16.36 -2.68 -6.25
N GLN A 35 17.35 -1.84 -5.92
CA GLN A 35 18.66 -2.27 -5.44
C GLN A 35 18.78 -2.25 -3.90
N TRP A 36 17.83 -1.63 -3.20
CA TRP A 36 17.84 -1.50 -1.73
C TRP A 36 17.89 -2.85 -0.99
N ARG A 37 17.23 -3.89 -1.53
CA ARG A 37 17.20 -5.24 -0.92
C ARG A 37 18.23 -6.21 -1.49
N GLY A 38 19.27 -5.68 -2.10
CA GLY A 38 20.38 -6.46 -2.59
C GLY A 38 20.44 -6.48 -4.10
N TYR A 39 21.67 -6.50 -4.58
CA TYR A 39 21.98 -6.71 -5.98
C TYR A 39 23.27 -7.53 -6.04
N LYS A 40 23.52 -8.15 -7.19
CA LYS A 40 24.73 -8.93 -7.41
C LYS A 40 25.34 -8.55 -8.75
N THR A 41 26.55 -8.04 -8.72
CA THR A 41 27.36 -7.83 -9.91
C THR A 41 27.76 -9.18 -10.51
N LEU A 42 27.25 -9.46 -11.71
CA LEU A 42 27.58 -10.70 -12.44
C LEU A 42 28.79 -10.52 -13.37
N LEU A 43 28.93 -9.33 -13.96
CA LEU A 43 30.02 -8.96 -14.86
C LEU A 43 30.30 -7.47 -14.70
N ASP A 44 31.58 -7.11 -14.56
CA ASP A 44 32.06 -5.74 -14.54
C ASP A 44 33.29 -5.64 -15.47
N LYS A 45 33.20 -4.81 -16.51
CA LYS A 45 34.24 -4.70 -17.54
C LYS A 45 35.17 -3.51 -17.34
N ASP A 46 34.73 -2.50 -16.62
CA ASP A 46 35.42 -1.22 -16.43
C ASP A 46 35.61 -0.86 -14.95
N GLY A 47 35.11 -1.69 -14.02
CA GLY A 47 35.29 -1.53 -12.59
C GLY A 47 34.28 -0.58 -11.94
N LEU A 48 33.29 -0.11 -12.69
CA LEU A 48 32.30 0.84 -12.17
C LEU A 48 31.31 0.17 -11.22
N ALA A 49 30.89 -1.07 -11.51
CA ALA A 49 29.93 -1.78 -10.67
C ALA A 49 30.52 -2.18 -9.30
N MET A 50 31.84 -2.34 -9.19
CA MET A 50 32.53 -2.56 -7.91
C MET A 50 32.52 -1.33 -6.97
N GLN A 51 32.18 -0.14 -7.48
CA GLN A 51 32.11 1.10 -6.69
C GLN A 51 30.69 1.40 -6.19
N MET A 52 29.74 0.52 -6.48
CA MET A 52 28.36 0.64 -5.99
C MET A 52 28.30 0.53 -4.46
N PRO A 53 27.46 1.33 -3.79
CA PRO A 53 27.29 1.27 -2.33
C PRO A 53 26.65 -0.05 -1.91
N GLU A 54 26.94 -0.53 -0.70
CA GLU A 54 26.25 -1.70 -0.15
C GLU A 54 24.73 -1.51 -0.15
N ALA A 55 24.01 -2.58 -0.49
CA ALA A 55 22.56 -2.58 -0.47
C ALA A 55 22.05 -2.33 0.95
N SER A 56 21.24 -1.29 1.10
CA SER A 56 20.56 -1.00 2.35
C SER A 56 19.16 -0.45 2.05
N VAL A 57 18.21 -0.83 2.89
CA VAL A 57 16.87 -0.24 2.88
C VAL A 57 16.93 1.06 3.67
N PRO A 58 16.50 2.21 3.10
CA PRO A 58 16.48 3.47 3.83
C PRO A 58 15.67 3.36 5.11
N PRO A 59 16.09 4.06 6.19
CA PRO A 59 15.34 4.04 7.44
C PRO A 59 13.93 4.61 7.22
N TYR A 60 12.95 4.00 7.87
CA TYR A 60 11.58 4.48 7.83
C TYR A 60 11.48 5.94 8.27
N GLN A 61 10.82 6.74 7.45
CA GLN A 61 10.37 8.07 7.82
C GLN A 61 8.85 8.01 8.04
N PRO A 62 8.36 8.28 9.27
CA PRO A 62 6.93 8.39 9.53
C PRO A 62 6.25 9.40 8.59
N PRO A 63 4.99 9.18 8.20
CA PRO A 63 4.25 10.16 7.42
C PRO A 63 4.15 11.47 8.19
N SER A 64 4.07 12.61 7.49
CA SER A 64 3.70 13.85 8.17
C SER A 64 2.24 13.77 8.67
N GLU A 65 1.90 14.58 9.67
CA GLU A 65 0.50 14.73 10.13
C GLU A 65 -0.43 15.08 8.95
N GLN A 66 0.03 15.95 8.05
CA GLN A 66 -0.72 16.34 6.86
C GLN A 66 -0.94 15.16 5.91
N ASP A 67 0.09 14.35 5.64
CA ASP A 67 -0.03 13.19 4.75
C ASP A 67 -0.94 12.11 5.35
N PHE A 68 -0.86 11.92 6.67
CA PHE A 68 -1.76 11.04 7.41
C PHE A 68 -3.21 11.50 7.25
N MET A 69 -3.50 12.78 7.52
CA MET A 69 -4.85 13.33 7.40
C MET A 69 -5.40 13.23 5.98
N VAL A 70 -4.58 13.56 4.96
CA VAL A 70 -4.98 13.40 3.55
C VAL A 70 -5.33 11.95 3.22
N CYS A 71 -4.58 10.98 3.75
CA CYS A 71 -4.90 9.57 3.55
C CYS A 71 -6.23 9.18 4.19
N VAL A 72 -6.48 9.63 5.43
CA VAL A 72 -7.74 9.37 6.14
C VAL A 72 -8.92 9.98 5.39
N GLU A 73 -8.85 11.26 5.04
CA GLU A 73 -9.91 11.97 4.33
C GLU A 73 -10.19 11.37 2.95
N SER A 74 -9.14 11.00 2.21
CA SER A 74 -9.29 10.42 0.86
C SER A 74 -9.98 9.05 0.91
N PHE A 75 -9.56 8.18 1.82
CA PHE A 75 -10.20 6.88 2.00
C PHE A 75 -11.67 7.04 2.41
N MET A 76 -11.94 7.93 3.38
CA MET A 76 -13.31 8.20 3.83
C MET A 76 -14.19 8.72 2.69
N TYR A 77 -13.71 9.66 1.89
CA TYR A 77 -14.42 10.15 0.71
C TYR A 77 -14.71 9.03 -0.30
N GLY A 78 -13.72 8.18 -0.56
CA GLY A 78 -13.85 7.01 -1.43
C GLY A 78 -14.94 6.03 -0.98
N THR A 79 -15.00 5.73 0.32
CA THR A 79 -16.03 4.83 0.87
C THR A 79 -17.45 5.37 0.66
N LEU A 80 -17.66 6.69 0.75
CA LEU A 80 -18.94 7.34 0.47
C LEU A 80 -19.36 7.20 -1.00
N LEU A 81 -18.40 7.27 -1.93
CA LEU A 81 -18.66 7.08 -3.35
C LEU A 81 -19.00 5.62 -3.66
N LEU A 82 -18.18 4.69 -3.18
CA LEU A 82 -18.42 3.25 -3.34
C LEU A 82 -19.79 2.85 -2.81
N ALA A 83 -20.17 3.31 -1.62
CA ALA A 83 -21.49 3.05 -1.02
C ALA A 83 -22.66 3.47 -1.94
N LYS A 84 -22.57 4.66 -2.54
CA LYS A 84 -23.59 5.16 -3.48
C LYS A 84 -23.66 4.29 -4.72
N ASP A 85 -22.52 3.86 -5.26
CA ASP A 85 -22.48 3.05 -6.46
C ASP A 85 -22.89 1.59 -6.23
N ILE A 86 -22.56 1.00 -5.07
CA ILE A 86 -23.08 -0.30 -4.67
C ILE A 86 -24.61 -0.22 -4.59
N LYS A 87 -25.15 0.82 -3.94
CA LYS A 87 -26.60 1.01 -3.81
C LYS A 87 -27.32 1.16 -5.16
N ARG A 88 -26.65 1.76 -6.14
CA ARG A 88 -27.16 1.91 -7.52
C ARG A 88 -26.99 0.66 -8.38
N GLY A 89 -26.25 -0.34 -7.92
CA GLY A 89 -25.92 -1.53 -8.70
C GLY A 89 -24.82 -1.30 -9.75
N ASN A 90 -24.02 -0.23 -9.62
CA ASN A 90 -22.91 0.10 -10.53
C ASN A 90 -21.68 -0.78 -10.27
N LEU A 91 -21.84 -2.11 -10.28
CA LEU A 91 -20.84 -3.07 -9.78
C LEU A 91 -19.48 -2.98 -10.50
N TRP A 92 -19.46 -2.65 -11.79
CA TRP A 92 -18.21 -2.43 -12.53
C TRP A 92 -17.42 -1.27 -11.93
N THR A 93 -18.06 -0.11 -11.74
CA THR A 93 -17.47 1.07 -11.10
C THR A 93 -17.00 0.75 -9.69
N VAL A 94 -17.81 0.04 -8.90
CA VAL A 94 -17.42 -0.40 -7.55
C VAL A 94 -16.12 -1.19 -7.59
N LYS A 95 -15.95 -2.13 -8.54
CA LYS A 95 -14.69 -2.90 -8.63
C LYS A 95 -13.51 -2.11 -9.16
N SER A 96 -13.70 -1.28 -10.18
CA SER A 96 -12.60 -0.47 -10.71
C SER A 96 -12.10 0.53 -9.68
N ASP A 97 -13.03 1.20 -9.00
CA ASP A 97 -12.71 2.33 -8.14
C ASP A 97 -12.26 1.86 -6.76
N ASN A 98 -12.72 0.69 -6.29
CA ASN A 98 -12.21 0.07 -5.06
C ASN A 98 -10.68 -0.16 -5.13
N ALA A 99 -10.07 -0.30 -6.30
CA ALA A 99 -8.61 -0.40 -6.40
C ALA A 99 -7.88 0.84 -5.85
N VAL A 100 -8.49 2.02 -5.95
CA VAL A 100 -7.96 3.27 -5.37
C VAL A 100 -8.04 3.20 -3.84
N GLU A 101 -9.17 2.76 -3.30
CA GLU A 101 -9.37 2.67 -1.85
C GLU A 101 -8.51 1.58 -1.19
N GLN A 102 -8.30 0.46 -1.88
CA GLN A 102 -7.33 -0.54 -1.46
C GLN A 102 -5.89 0.02 -1.45
N GLY A 103 -5.58 1.02 -2.27
CA GLY A 103 -4.32 1.75 -2.24
C GLY A 103 -4.12 2.56 -0.95
N PHE A 104 -5.15 3.27 -0.50
CA PHE A 104 -5.12 3.98 0.78
C PHE A 104 -5.11 3.01 1.98
N LEU A 105 -5.88 1.92 1.91
CA LEU A 105 -5.86 0.87 2.94
C LEU A 105 -4.47 0.25 3.07
N LEU A 106 -3.84 -0.13 1.96
CA LEU A 106 -2.48 -0.65 1.96
C LEU A 106 -1.50 0.37 2.58
N LYS A 107 -1.60 1.64 2.22
CA LYS A 107 -0.76 2.70 2.78
C LYS A 107 -0.89 2.79 4.30
N MET A 108 -2.11 2.70 4.82
CA MET A 108 -2.34 2.70 6.27
C MET A 108 -1.79 1.44 6.95
N ILE A 109 -1.93 0.27 6.32
CA ILE A 109 -1.33 -0.99 6.81
C ILE A 109 0.21 -0.89 6.85
N GLU A 110 0.82 -0.29 5.83
CA GLU A 110 2.27 -0.07 5.79
C GLU A 110 2.72 0.89 6.91
N TRP A 111 2.02 2.00 7.11
CA TRP A 111 2.32 2.93 8.21
C TRP A 111 2.15 2.30 9.57
N HIS A 112 1.12 1.48 9.77
CA HIS A 112 0.89 0.76 11.01
C HIS A 112 2.02 -0.21 11.34
N ALA A 113 2.40 -1.08 10.40
CA ALA A 113 3.48 -2.03 10.59
C ALA A 113 4.80 -1.31 10.91
N ARG A 114 5.13 -0.25 10.16
CA ARG A 114 6.36 0.53 10.37
C ARG A 114 6.38 1.30 11.69
N ALA A 115 5.25 1.90 12.09
CA ALA A 115 5.16 2.65 13.34
C ALA A 115 5.18 1.73 14.58
N ARG A 116 4.64 0.52 14.48
CA ARG A 116 4.60 -0.43 15.60
C ARG A 116 5.97 -0.98 15.99
N ASP A 117 6.70 -1.51 15.00
CA ASP A 117 7.92 -2.30 15.24
C ASP A 117 9.04 -2.04 14.23
N GLY A 118 8.88 -1.06 13.34
CA GLY A 118 9.89 -0.72 12.33
C GLY A 118 9.97 -1.74 11.19
N SER A 119 8.92 -2.54 10.96
CA SER A 119 8.86 -3.55 9.89
C SER A 119 9.28 -3.00 8.53
N ASP A 120 10.10 -3.76 7.81
CA ASP A 120 10.43 -3.47 6.41
C ASP A 120 9.26 -3.86 5.49
N THR A 121 8.39 -2.90 5.15
CA THR A 121 7.28 -3.12 4.22
C THR A 121 7.72 -2.92 2.77
N TRP A 122 7.13 -3.70 1.86
CA TRP A 122 7.59 -3.77 0.48
C TRP A 122 6.51 -3.64 -0.59
N HIS A 123 6.97 -3.08 -1.71
CA HIS A 123 6.32 -2.88 -3.01
C HIS A 123 4.90 -3.43 -3.13
N ARG A 124 3.91 -2.52 -3.12
CA ARG A 124 2.50 -2.83 -3.41
C ARG A 124 1.93 -3.98 -2.57
N GLY A 125 2.41 -4.14 -1.33
CA GLY A 125 1.94 -5.18 -0.42
C GLY A 125 2.59 -6.55 -0.62
N GLU A 126 3.73 -6.63 -1.31
CA GLU A 126 4.45 -7.88 -1.48
C GLU A 126 4.80 -8.49 -0.11
N ALA A 127 4.52 -9.79 0.03
CA ALA A 127 4.69 -10.54 1.27
C ALA A 127 3.99 -9.91 2.49
N ILE A 128 2.86 -9.21 2.33
CA ILE A 128 2.14 -8.52 3.43
C ILE A 128 1.94 -9.36 4.70
N HIS A 129 1.72 -10.67 4.56
CA HIS A 129 1.58 -11.62 5.66
C HIS A 129 2.85 -11.81 6.53
N THR A 130 4.04 -11.41 6.05
CA THR A 130 5.30 -11.57 6.78
C THR A 130 5.63 -10.37 7.67
N TRP A 131 5.04 -9.22 7.40
CA TRP A 131 5.34 -7.97 8.11
C TRP A 131 4.11 -7.33 8.78
N THR A 132 2.89 -7.80 8.49
CA THR A 132 1.70 -7.47 9.30
C THR A 132 1.55 -8.43 10.47
N ASP A 133 0.86 -8.01 11.53
CA ASP A 133 0.42 -8.95 12.56
C ASP A 133 -0.71 -9.86 12.05
N ALA A 134 -0.90 -10.97 12.76
CA ALA A 134 -1.87 -11.99 12.39
C ALA A 134 -3.33 -11.48 12.35
N ASP A 135 -3.70 -10.52 13.22
CA ASP A 135 -5.06 -9.97 13.26
C ASP A 135 -5.32 -9.07 12.05
N THR A 136 -4.38 -8.19 11.72
CA THR A 136 -4.40 -7.38 10.48
C THR A 136 -4.44 -8.26 9.24
N TRP A 137 -3.59 -9.29 9.16
CA TRP A 137 -3.61 -10.23 8.05
C TRP A 137 -4.96 -10.95 7.91
N GLN A 138 -5.54 -11.40 9.03
CA GLN A 138 -6.83 -12.08 9.04
C GLN A 138 -7.97 -11.16 8.58
N GLN A 139 -8.04 -9.93 9.09
CA GLN A 139 -9.09 -8.96 8.73
C GLN A 139 -9.02 -8.57 7.25
N LEU A 140 -7.81 -8.48 6.68
CA LEU A 140 -7.59 -8.11 5.29
C LEU A 140 -8.31 -9.04 4.28
N HIS A 141 -8.50 -10.33 4.61
CA HIS A 141 -9.25 -11.25 3.74
C HIS A 141 -10.69 -10.77 3.49
N GLY A 142 -11.30 -10.13 4.49
CA GLY A 142 -12.67 -9.59 4.39
C GLY A 142 -12.77 -8.33 3.53
N CYS A 143 -11.66 -7.66 3.23
CA CYS A 143 -11.65 -6.41 2.47
C CYS A 143 -11.85 -6.60 0.96
N PHE A 144 -11.88 -7.85 0.48
CA PHE A 144 -12.03 -8.19 -0.94
C PHE A 144 -13.35 -8.92 -1.20
N GLY A 145 -14.36 -8.20 -1.67
CA GLY A 145 -15.64 -8.79 -2.05
C GLY A 145 -15.64 -9.38 -3.46
N ARG A 146 -16.60 -10.28 -3.75
CA ARG A 146 -16.89 -10.76 -5.12
C ARG A 146 -17.67 -9.73 -5.94
N PHE A 147 -17.94 -10.03 -7.21
CA PHE A 147 -18.67 -9.16 -8.15
C PHE A 147 -20.19 -9.17 -7.92
N ASP A 148 -20.60 -8.80 -6.71
CA ASP A 148 -22.01 -8.67 -6.32
C ASP A 148 -22.17 -7.58 -5.25
N ALA A 149 -23.39 -7.07 -5.09
CA ALA A 149 -23.65 -5.92 -4.23
C ALA A 149 -23.52 -6.26 -2.73
N GLU A 150 -23.95 -7.45 -2.31
CA GLU A 150 -23.93 -7.87 -0.91
C GLU A 150 -22.49 -8.05 -0.41
N ASP A 151 -21.67 -8.82 -1.14
CA ASP A 151 -20.24 -8.96 -0.85
C ASP A 151 -19.51 -7.62 -0.94
N SER A 152 -19.90 -6.73 -1.87
CA SER A 152 -19.25 -5.41 -1.97
C SER A 152 -19.54 -4.54 -0.74
N TRP A 153 -20.75 -4.61 -0.18
CA TRP A 153 -21.06 -3.97 1.10
C TRP A 153 -20.26 -4.57 2.26
N GLN A 154 -20.22 -5.91 2.35
CA GLN A 154 -19.44 -6.60 3.37
C GLN A 154 -17.95 -6.20 3.31
N ALA A 155 -17.39 -6.18 2.10
CA ALA A 155 -16.00 -5.79 1.87
C ALA A 155 -15.73 -4.31 2.17
N LEU A 156 -16.69 -3.43 1.87
CA LEU A 156 -16.60 -2.01 2.21
C LEU A 156 -16.53 -1.83 3.73
N PHE A 157 -17.44 -2.44 4.49
CA PHE A 157 -17.45 -2.34 5.95
C PHE A 157 -16.24 -3.01 6.60
N ALA A 158 -15.77 -4.15 6.07
CA ALA A 158 -14.54 -4.78 6.53
C ALA A 158 -13.30 -3.89 6.29
N SER A 159 -13.21 -3.28 5.10
CA SER A 159 -12.14 -2.31 4.78
C SER A 159 -12.19 -1.10 5.68
N LEU A 160 -13.38 -0.55 5.91
CA LEU A 160 -13.60 0.60 6.77
C LEU A 160 -13.19 0.32 8.22
N GLY A 161 -13.66 -0.79 8.80
CA GLY A 161 -13.32 -1.17 10.17
C GLY A 161 -11.81 -1.44 10.35
N LEU A 162 -11.19 -2.13 9.38
CA LEU A 162 -9.74 -2.34 9.39
C LEU A 162 -9.00 -0.99 9.31
N PHE A 163 -9.38 -0.12 8.37
CA PHE A 163 -8.74 1.18 8.20
C PHE A 163 -8.85 2.04 9.46
N GLN A 164 -10.05 2.17 10.04
CA GLN A 164 -10.29 2.97 11.24
C GLN A 164 -9.44 2.50 12.43
N ARG A 165 -9.36 1.18 12.65
CA ARG A 165 -8.54 0.59 13.71
C ARG A 165 -7.06 0.95 13.54
N LEU A 166 -6.52 0.70 12.35
CA LEU A 166 -5.09 0.96 12.06
C LEU A 166 -4.77 2.45 12.09
N ALA A 167 -5.65 3.29 11.54
CA ALA A 167 -5.47 4.74 11.53
C ALA A 167 -5.50 5.33 12.95
N LYS A 168 -6.34 4.80 13.84
CA LYS A 168 -6.37 5.20 15.25
C LYS A 168 -5.05 4.85 15.95
N ASP A 169 -4.58 3.61 15.78
CA ASP A 169 -3.29 3.17 16.35
C ASP A 169 -2.13 4.04 15.85
N VAL A 170 -2.07 4.31 14.54
CA VAL A 170 -1.03 5.17 13.92
C VAL A 170 -1.10 6.60 14.46
N ALA A 171 -2.30 7.18 14.58
CA ALA A 171 -2.48 8.51 15.15
C ALA A 171 -1.98 8.58 16.60
N ASP A 172 -2.34 7.58 17.41
CA ASP A 172 -1.93 7.50 18.81
C ASP A 172 -0.41 7.33 18.96
N TRP A 173 0.22 6.48 18.15
CA TRP A 173 1.67 6.25 18.20
C TRP A 173 2.51 7.43 17.70
N LEU A 174 2.01 8.15 16.69
CA LEU A 174 2.71 9.30 16.10
C LEU A 174 2.32 10.64 16.73
N GLY A 175 1.32 10.66 17.60
CA GLY A 175 0.82 11.87 18.27
C GLY A 175 0.00 12.79 17.36
N TYR A 176 -0.68 12.24 16.34
CA TYR A 176 -1.50 12.99 15.39
C TYR A 176 -2.97 13.06 15.84
N PRO A 177 -3.72 14.09 15.43
CA PRO A 177 -5.15 14.13 15.66
C PRO A 177 -5.87 13.04 14.86
N PHE A 178 -6.81 12.34 15.50
CA PHE A 178 -7.70 11.41 14.84
C PHE A 178 -9.09 12.05 14.64
N PRO A 179 -9.61 12.19 13.41
CA PRO A 179 -10.85 12.91 13.13
C PRO A 179 -12.11 12.08 13.45
N GLN A 180 -12.29 11.73 14.73
CA GLN A 180 -13.36 10.83 15.19
C GLN A 180 -14.76 11.30 14.75
N ALA A 181 -15.07 12.60 14.87
CA ALA A 181 -16.39 13.13 14.50
C ALA A 181 -16.72 12.92 13.01
N MET A 182 -15.75 13.16 12.11
CA MET A 182 -15.95 12.92 10.67
C MET A 182 -16.18 11.43 10.39
N ILE A 183 -15.45 10.56 11.08
CA ILE A 183 -15.57 9.11 10.91
C ILE A 183 -16.95 8.63 11.39
N ASP A 184 -17.41 9.10 12.55
CA ASP A 184 -18.71 8.75 13.10
C ASP A 184 -19.86 9.19 12.18
N GLU A 185 -19.77 10.41 11.61
CA GLU A 185 -20.76 10.92 10.63
C GLU A 185 -20.81 10.07 9.36
N ILE A 186 -19.65 9.59 8.88
CA ILE A 186 -19.56 8.74 7.70
C ILE A 186 -20.10 7.35 8.00
N ASP A 187 -19.78 6.77 9.16
CA ASP A 187 -20.32 5.47 9.59
C ASP A 187 -21.85 5.52 9.65
N GLU A 188 -22.43 6.55 10.25
CA GLU A 188 -23.88 6.75 10.30
C GLU A 188 -24.48 6.83 8.89
N TYR A 189 -23.85 7.62 8.01
CA TYR A 189 -24.29 7.75 6.62
C TYR A 189 -24.27 6.40 5.88
N LEU A 190 -23.17 5.65 5.99
CA LEU A 190 -22.99 4.38 5.29
C LEU A 190 -24.03 3.34 5.73
N HIS A 191 -24.29 3.23 7.03
CA HIS A 191 -25.35 2.35 7.56
C HIS A 191 -26.74 2.78 7.09
N GLY A 192 -26.98 4.10 6.99
CA GLY A 192 -28.22 4.66 6.46
C GLY A 192 -28.45 4.36 4.97
N VAL A 193 -27.38 4.31 4.16
CA VAL A 193 -27.45 3.94 2.74
C VAL A 193 -27.61 2.44 2.56
N TYR A 194 -26.96 1.62 3.38
CA TYR A 194 -27.06 0.16 3.34
C TYR A 194 -28.45 -0.37 3.74
N SER A 195 -29.08 0.25 4.74
CA SER A 195 -30.36 -0.22 5.30
C SER A 195 -31.60 0.16 4.48
N LYS A 196 -31.50 1.20 3.65
CA LYS A 196 -32.52 1.58 2.66
C LYS A 196 -32.33 0.77 1.39
#